data_AF-A0A7V7VFC0-F1
#
_entry.id   AF-A0A7V7VFC0-F1
#
_cell.length_a   1.000
_cell.length_b   1.000
_cell.length_c   1.000
_cell.angle_alpha   90.00
_cell.angle_beta   90.00
_cell.angle_gamma   90.00
#
_symmetry.space_group_name_H-M   'P 1'
#
loop_
_entity.id
_entity.type
_entity.pdbx_description
1 polymer ?
#
loop_
_entity_poly.entity_id
_entity_poly.type
_entity_poly.pdbx_seq_one_letter_code
_entity_poly.pdbx_strand_id
1 'polypeptide(L)'
;MRNVEKLNAGDSVDHFFLIHKATQGVTAQGKDYMTLYLQDKSGDIEAKLWTVTKEDMKLLEPEKIIHVLGDVINYRGRKQMKINKFRLATPEDNMKTQDFVGGAPLTPDQIQEEISHYMLEIENANLQRITRHLIRKYQDAFFTFPAASSHHHNFASGLSYHVLTMLQVAKSICDIYPLLNRSLLYSSIILHDLGKVRELSGPVATTYTVEGNLLGHISIASEEVSEAAKELNIEGEEIMLLKHMILAHHGKMEFGSPKLPHIKEAEILFFIDNIDAKMNMFEKAYNKTEKGQFTERIFGLDGRQFYKPTALD
;
A
#
# COMPACT_ATOMS: atom_id res chain seq x y z
N MET A 1 -12.23 -11.48 -20.71
CA MET A 1 -12.30 -11.83 -19.27
C MET A 1 -13.00 -10.69 -18.55
N ARG A 2 -13.89 -10.97 -17.60
CA ARG A 2 -14.50 -9.94 -16.75
C ARG A 2 -13.63 -9.81 -15.51
N ASN A 3 -12.89 -8.71 -15.43
CA ASN A 3 -12.11 -8.33 -14.26
C ASN A 3 -13.06 -7.84 -13.16
N VAL A 4 -12.69 -7.98 -11.88
CA VAL A 4 -13.50 -7.62 -10.70
C VAL A 4 -14.16 -6.25 -10.83
N GLU A 5 -13.46 -5.23 -11.30
CA GLU A 5 -14.01 -3.88 -11.45
C GLU A 5 -15.24 -3.82 -12.37
N LYS A 6 -15.27 -4.66 -13.41
CA LYS A 6 -16.34 -4.70 -14.42
C LYS A 6 -17.50 -5.61 -14.05
N LEU A 7 -17.42 -6.33 -12.93
CA LEU A 7 -18.52 -7.15 -12.44
C LEU A 7 -19.66 -6.26 -11.94
N ASN A 8 -20.88 -6.61 -12.33
CA ASN A 8 -22.12 -5.94 -11.95
C ASN A 8 -23.09 -6.90 -11.27
N ALA A 9 -24.05 -6.34 -10.52
CA ALA A 9 -25.10 -7.15 -9.92
C ALA A 9 -25.90 -7.90 -11.01
N GLY A 10 -26.10 -9.20 -10.81
CA GLY A 10 -26.69 -10.11 -11.80
C GLY A 10 -25.67 -10.90 -12.62
N ASP A 11 -24.38 -10.57 -12.55
CA ASP A 11 -23.35 -11.35 -13.24
C ASP A 11 -23.07 -12.67 -12.51
N SER A 12 -23.03 -13.76 -13.27
CA SER A 12 -22.43 -15.01 -12.82
C SER A 12 -20.92 -15.00 -13.09
N VAL A 13 -20.16 -15.58 -12.16
CA VAL A 13 -18.70 -15.61 -12.15
C VAL A 13 -18.23 -17.05 -12.14
N ASP A 14 -17.26 -17.33 -13.01
CA ASP A 14 -16.52 -18.57 -13.11
C ASP A 14 -15.05 -18.22 -13.36
N HIS A 15 -14.30 -18.00 -12.28
CA HIS A 15 -12.95 -17.41 -12.39
C HIS A 15 -12.06 -17.72 -11.19
N PHE A 16 -10.74 -17.57 -11.39
CA PHE A 16 -9.77 -17.64 -10.31
C PHE A 16 -9.63 -16.29 -9.60
N PHE A 17 -9.36 -16.34 -8.31
CA PHE A 17 -9.06 -15.18 -7.48
C PHE A 17 -8.00 -15.52 -6.45
N LEU A 18 -7.24 -14.52 -6.04
CA LEU A 18 -6.43 -14.58 -4.84
C LEU A 18 -7.30 -14.25 -3.61
N ILE A 19 -7.19 -15.02 -2.53
CA ILE A 19 -7.78 -14.65 -1.25
C ILE A 19 -6.89 -13.56 -0.63
N HIS A 20 -7.37 -12.32 -0.64
CA HIS A 20 -6.69 -11.20 -0.01
C HIS A 20 -6.93 -11.17 1.49
N LYS A 21 -8.17 -11.46 1.92
CA LYS A 21 -8.54 -11.55 3.33
C LYS A 21 -9.63 -12.61 3.51
N ALA A 22 -9.56 -13.33 4.62
CA ALA A 22 -10.56 -14.30 5.03
C ALA A 22 -11.00 -14.02 6.46
N THR A 23 -12.30 -14.06 6.74
CA THR A 23 -12.84 -13.85 8.09
C THR A 23 -14.00 -14.81 8.32
N GLN A 24 -13.88 -15.63 9.37
CA GLN A 24 -14.96 -16.48 9.84
C GLN A 24 -16.01 -15.62 10.55
N GLY A 25 -17.27 -15.88 10.25
CA GLY A 25 -18.40 -15.39 11.02
C GLY A 25 -19.34 -16.51 11.40
N VAL A 26 -20.24 -16.22 12.34
CA VAL A 26 -21.32 -17.11 12.76
C VAL A 26 -22.64 -16.42 12.46
N THR A 27 -23.54 -17.12 11.78
CA THR A 27 -24.89 -16.62 11.51
C THR A 27 -25.72 -16.59 12.79
N ALA A 28 -26.84 -15.87 12.80
CA ALA A 28 -27.77 -15.85 13.93
C ALA A 28 -28.31 -17.25 14.30
N GLN A 29 -28.24 -18.21 13.37
CA GLN A 29 -28.65 -19.61 13.57
C GLN A 29 -27.49 -20.51 14.05
N GLY A 30 -26.33 -19.93 14.41
CA GLY A 30 -25.16 -20.67 14.90
C GLY A 30 -24.35 -21.38 13.82
N LYS A 31 -24.69 -21.22 12.54
CA LYS A 31 -23.91 -21.81 11.42
C LYS A 31 -22.74 -20.93 11.06
N ASP A 32 -21.58 -21.56 10.87
CA ASP A 32 -20.37 -20.91 10.39
C ASP A 32 -20.51 -20.46 8.92
N TYR A 33 -19.92 -19.31 8.60
CA TYR A 33 -19.75 -18.80 7.25
C TYR A 33 -18.40 -18.10 7.09
N MET A 34 -17.94 -17.92 5.85
CA MET A 34 -16.73 -17.15 5.56
C MET A 34 -17.09 -15.89 4.76
N THR A 35 -16.52 -14.76 5.19
CA THR A 35 -16.39 -13.56 4.35
C THR A 35 -14.98 -13.56 3.77
N LEU A 36 -14.89 -13.61 2.45
CA LEU A 36 -13.63 -13.54 1.71
C LEU A 36 -13.57 -12.20 0.97
N TYR A 37 -12.38 -11.63 0.85
CA TYR A 37 -12.10 -10.56 -0.08
C TYR A 37 -11.27 -11.17 -1.21
N LEU A 38 -11.93 -11.34 -2.35
CA LEU A 38 -11.36 -12.00 -3.52
C LEU A 38 -10.77 -10.96 -4.45
N GLN A 39 -9.50 -11.14 -4.82
CA GLN A 39 -8.70 -10.17 -5.54
C GLN A 39 -8.32 -10.67 -6.93
N ASP A 40 -8.38 -9.76 -7.90
CA ASP A 40 -7.67 -9.82 -9.17
C ASP A 40 -6.91 -8.49 -9.43
N LYS A 41 -6.21 -8.39 -10.58
CA LYS A 41 -5.41 -7.19 -10.91
C LYS A 41 -6.20 -5.88 -10.95
N SER A 42 -7.51 -5.94 -11.12
CA SER A 42 -8.38 -4.76 -11.15
C SER A 42 -8.88 -4.39 -9.74
N GLY A 43 -8.91 -5.32 -8.79
CA GLY A 43 -9.18 -5.02 -7.39
C GLY A 43 -9.89 -6.14 -6.66
N ASP A 44 -10.59 -5.77 -5.58
CA ASP A 44 -11.18 -6.71 -4.64
C ASP A 44 -12.71 -6.66 -4.66
N ILE A 45 -13.33 -7.83 -4.46
CA ILE A 45 -14.76 -7.97 -4.21
C ILE A 45 -15.01 -8.74 -2.90
N GLU A 46 -15.90 -8.21 -2.07
CA GLU A 46 -16.38 -8.94 -0.90
C GLU A 46 -17.24 -10.12 -1.35
N ALA A 47 -16.91 -11.31 -0.90
CA ALA A 47 -17.59 -12.55 -1.26
C ALA A 47 -18.01 -13.33 -0.01
N LYS A 48 -19.22 -13.88 -0.02
CA LYS A 48 -19.76 -14.66 1.10
C LYS A 48 -19.98 -16.12 0.72
N LEU A 49 -19.38 -17.00 1.51
CA LEU A 49 -19.64 -18.43 1.49
C LEU A 49 -20.43 -18.81 2.75
N TRP A 50 -21.74 -19.01 2.58
CA TRP A 50 -22.70 -19.13 3.68
C TRP A 50 -22.70 -20.49 4.39
N THR A 51 -22.10 -21.51 3.78
CA THR A 51 -22.00 -22.85 4.37
C THR A 51 -20.58 -23.32 4.18
N VAL A 52 -19.87 -23.50 5.29
CA VAL A 52 -18.47 -23.90 5.32
C VAL A 52 -18.25 -25.01 6.32
N THR A 53 -17.40 -25.96 5.97
CA THR A 53 -16.88 -26.98 6.87
C THR A 53 -15.60 -26.49 7.57
N LYS A 54 -15.14 -27.22 8.59
CA LYS A 54 -13.85 -26.89 9.24
C LYS A 54 -12.66 -27.14 8.30
N GLU A 55 -12.80 -28.09 7.38
CA GLU A 55 -11.84 -28.34 6.31
C GLU A 55 -11.79 -27.16 5.34
N ASP A 56 -12.93 -26.64 4.89
CA ASP A 56 -12.97 -25.48 4.00
C ASP A 56 -12.25 -24.27 4.60
N MET A 57 -12.45 -24.02 5.91
CA MET A 57 -11.80 -22.89 6.60
C MET A 57 -10.27 -22.98 6.57
N LYS A 58 -9.70 -24.18 6.64
CA LYS A 58 -8.24 -24.40 6.54
C LYS A 58 -7.70 -24.18 5.13
N LEU A 59 -8.55 -24.31 4.11
CA LEU A 59 -8.17 -24.08 2.72
C LEU A 59 -8.34 -22.62 2.31
N LEU A 60 -9.30 -21.92 2.93
CA LEU A 60 -9.67 -20.53 2.63
C LEU A 60 -8.86 -19.53 3.47
N GLU A 61 -7.54 -19.60 3.31
CA GLU A 61 -6.58 -18.71 3.98
C GLU A 61 -6.07 -17.64 3.00
N PRO A 62 -5.59 -16.47 3.50
CA PRO A 62 -4.92 -15.48 2.68
C PRO A 62 -3.77 -16.09 1.85
N GLU A 63 -3.44 -15.45 0.72
CA GLU A 63 -2.42 -15.89 -0.27
C GLU A 63 -2.78 -17.15 -1.08
N LYS A 64 -3.87 -17.85 -0.76
CA LYS A 64 -4.34 -18.98 -1.57
C LYS A 64 -5.07 -18.50 -2.81
N ILE A 65 -4.81 -19.16 -3.93
CA ILE A 65 -5.55 -18.95 -5.19
C ILE A 65 -6.68 -19.97 -5.23
N ILE A 66 -7.90 -19.49 -5.41
CA ILE A 66 -9.10 -20.32 -5.53
C ILE A 66 -9.84 -20.02 -6.83
N HIS A 67 -10.37 -21.06 -7.43
CA HIS A 67 -11.37 -20.95 -8.48
C HIS A 67 -12.75 -20.85 -7.84
N VAL A 68 -13.55 -19.87 -8.25
CA VAL A 68 -14.84 -19.55 -7.66
C VAL A 68 -15.92 -19.55 -8.73
N LEU A 69 -16.98 -20.29 -8.44
CA LEU A 69 -18.28 -20.21 -9.08
C LEU A 69 -19.22 -19.43 -8.14
N GLY A 70 -19.78 -18.32 -8.60
CA GLY A 70 -20.62 -17.47 -7.77
C GLY A 70 -21.46 -16.48 -8.55
N ASP A 71 -22.33 -15.77 -7.85
CA ASP A 71 -23.21 -14.75 -8.43
C ASP A 71 -23.00 -13.41 -7.72
N VAL A 72 -22.83 -12.34 -8.49
CA VAL A 72 -22.68 -10.98 -7.97
C VAL A 72 -24.05 -10.41 -7.68
N ILE A 73 -24.23 -9.92 -6.46
CA ILE A 73 -25.48 -9.33 -5.97
C ILE A 73 -25.23 -7.89 -5.51
N ASN A 74 -26.29 -7.08 -5.54
CA ASN A 74 -26.29 -5.81 -4.85
C ASN A 74 -26.80 -6.02 -3.43
N TYR A 75 -25.93 -5.85 -2.45
CA TYR A 75 -26.28 -5.92 -1.03
C TYR A 75 -26.10 -4.54 -0.39
N ARG A 76 -27.22 -3.92 -0.01
CA ARG A 76 -27.27 -2.58 0.62
C ARG A 76 -26.50 -1.50 -0.16
N GLY A 77 -26.60 -1.53 -1.48
CA GLY A 77 -25.96 -0.55 -2.36
C GLY A 77 -24.49 -0.87 -2.68
N ARG A 78 -23.95 -2.00 -2.22
CA ARG A 78 -22.58 -2.45 -2.52
C ARG A 78 -22.60 -3.75 -3.30
N LYS A 79 -21.63 -3.92 -4.20
CA LYS A 79 -21.39 -5.18 -4.92
C LYS A 79 -20.83 -6.20 -3.93
N GLN A 80 -21.47 -7.35 -3.84
CA GLN A 80 -21.01 -8.50 -3.06
C GLN A 80 -21.21 -9.76 -3.89
N MET A 81 -20.29 -10.72 -3.81
CA MET A 81 -20.45 -12.02 -4.47
C MET A 81 -21.01 -13.05 -3.49
N LYS A 82 -21.99 -13.84 -3.93
CA LYS A 82 -22.38 -15.07 -3.24
C LYS A 82 -21.60 -16.23 -3.87
N ILE A 83 -20.77 -16.89 -3.07
CA ILE A 83 -20.00 -18.06 -3.52
C ILE A 83 -20.92 -19.29 -3.53
N ASN A 84 -21.01 -19.95 -4.68
CA ASN A 84 -21.78 -21.18 -4.85
C ASN A 84 -20.88 -22.42 -4.73
N LYS A 85 -19.70 -22.39 -5.35
CA LYS A 85 -18.67 -23.45 -5.25
C LYS A 85 -17.29 -22.82 -5.32
N PHE A 86 -16.31 -23.49 -4.73
CA PHE A 86 -14.91 -23.15 -4.89
C PHE A 86 -14.04 -24.40 -5.01
N ARG A 87 -12.83 -24.24 -5.53
CA ARG A 87 -11.73 -25.21 -5.40
C ARG A 87 -10.40 -24.47 -5.28
N LEU A 88 -9.41 -25.08 -4.65
CA LEU A 88 -8.04 -24.56 -4.71
C LEU A 88 -7.47 -24.68 -6.12
N ALA A 89 -6.61 -23.73 -6.48
CA ALA A 89 -5.77 -23.87 -7.65
C ALA A 89 -4.76 -25.01 -7.43
N THR A 90 -4.54 -25.81 -8.46
CA THR A 90 -3.54 -26.88 -8.51
C THR A 90 -2.35 -26.41 -9.36
N PRO A 91 -1.19 -27.10 -9.29
CA PRO A 91 -0.06 -26.79 -10.17
C PRO A 91 -0.40 -26.84 -11.66
N GLU A 92 -1.39 -27.64 -12.05
CA GLU A 92 -1.87 -27.80 -13.43
C GLU A 92 -2.60 -26.55 -13.95
N ASP A 93 -3.13 -25.71 -13.05
CA ASP A 93 -3.78 -24.44 -13.41
C ASP A 93 -2.74 -23.37 -13.84
N ASN A 94 -1.44 -23.59 -13.57
CA ASN A 94 -0.32 -22.71 -13.91
C ASN A 94 -0.52 -21.24 -13.46
N MET A 95 -1.16 -21.05 -12.30
CA MET A 95 -1.46 -19.73 -11.73
C MET A 95 -0.38 -19.30 -10.73
N LYS A 96 0.03 -18.03 -10.80
CA LYS A 96 0.93 -17.41 -9.81
C LYS A 96 0.22 -16.26 -9.13
N THR A 97 0.58 -15.98 -7.89
CA THR A 97 0.02 -14.88 -7.09
C THR A 97 0.13 -13.52 -7.82
N GLN A 98 1.22 -13.32 -8.56
CA GLN A 98 1.50 -12.12 -9.36
C GLN A 98 0.46 -11.88 -10.48
N ASP A 99 -0.30 -12.92 -10.86
CA ASP A 99 -1.37 -12.82 -11.84
C ASP A 99 -2.63 -12.14 -11.28
N PHE A 100 -2.71 -11.98 -9.96
CA PHE A 100 -3.89 -11.46 -9.24
C PHE A 100 -3.62 -10.18 -8.46
N VAL A 101 -2.37 -9.84 -8.15
CA VAL A 101 -2.06 -8.59 -7.46
C VAL A 101 -1.80 -7.51 -8.51
N GLY A 102 -2.45 -6.35 -8.39
CA GLY A 102 -2.06 -5.18 -9.18
C GLY A 102 -0.57 -4.86 -8.94
N GLY A 103 0.15 -4.40 -9.96
CA GLY A 103 1.53 -3.95 -9.82
C GLY A 103 1.60 -2.43 -9.84
N ALA A 104 2.71 -1.87 -9.37
CA ALA A 104 3.07 -0.51 -9.74
C ALA A 104 3.09 -0.36 -11.28
N PRO A 105 2.84 0.85 -11.82
CA PRO A 105 2.97 1.13 -13.25
C PRO A 105 4.36 0.83 -13.83
N LEU A 106 5.38 0.74 -12.96
CA LEU A 106 6.76 0.44 -13.28
C LEU A 106 7.20 -0.88 -12.65
N THR A 107 8.15 -1.57 -13.28
CA THR A 107 8.76 -2.77 -12.69
C THR A 107 9.64 -2.40 -11.49
N PRO A 108 9.91 -3.34 -10.55
CA PRO A 108 10.83 -3.10 -9.43
C PRO A 108 12.19 -2.58 -9.89
N ASP A 109 12.75 -3.15 -10.97
CA ASP A 109 14.04 -2.74 -11.52
C ASP A 109 14.02 -1.29 -12.04
N GLN A 110 12.94 -0.88 -12.72
CA GLN A 110 12.77 0.50 -13.18
C GLN A 110 12.64 1.48 -12.00
N ILE A 111 11.87 1.11 -10.97
CA ILE A 111 11.73 1.94 -9.77
C ILE A 111 13.08 2.08 -9.06
N GLN A 112 13.85 0.99 -8.98
CA GLN A 112 15.18 1.00 -8.38
C GLN A 112 16.15 1.91 -9.15
N GLU A 113 16.15 1.83 -10.48
CA GLU A 113 16.97 2.69 -11.34
C GLU A 113 16.62 4.18 -11.11
N GLU A 114 15.34 4.54 -11.16
CA GLU A 114 14.89 5.92 -10.94
C GLU A 114 15.23 6.44 -9.54
N ILE A 115 14.96 5.67 -8.48
CA ILE A 115 15.33 6.06 -7.10
C ILE A 115 16.85 6.24 -6.97
N SER A 116 17.65 5.44 -7.67
CA SER A 116 19.10 5.58 -7.64
C SER A 116 19.59 6.93 -8.16
N HIS A 117 18.91 7.52 -9.15
CA HIS A 117 19.22 8.86 -9.65
C HIS A 117 19.00 9.93 -8.58
N TYR A 118 17.88 9.88 -7.85
CA TYR A 118 17.63 10.80 -6.73
C TYR A 118 18.63 10.60 -5.59
N MET A 119 19.05 9.36 -5.32
CA MET A 119 20.08 9.08 -4.31
C MET A 119 21.44 9.69 -4.65
N LEU A 120 21.77 9.82 -5.95
CA LEU A 120 22.99 10.50 -6.40
C LEU A 120 22.93 12.02 -6.18
N GLU A 121 21.74 12.63 -6.16
CA GLU A 121 21.54 14.05 -5.86
C GLU A 121 21.64 14.39 -4.35
N ILE A 122 21.79 13.39 -3.47
CA ILE A 122 22.03 13.62 -2.04
C ILE A 122 23.50 14.00 -1.84
N GLU A 123 23.78 15.30 -1.78
CA GLU A 123 25.13 15.87 -1.62
C GLU A 123 25.71 15.72 -0.20
N ASN A 124 24.85 15.70 0.84
CA ASN A 124 25.34 15.46 2.20
C ASN A 124 25.82 14.00 2.33
N ALA A 125 27.12 13.83 2.55
CA ALA A 125 27.77 12.52 2.56
C ALA A 125 27.22 11.56 3.64
N ASN A 126 26.88 12.07 4.83
CA ASN A 126 26.37 11.23 5.92
C ASN A 126 24.95 10.72 5.62
N LEU A 127 24.08 11.62 5.16
CA LEU A 127 22.71 11.29 4.72
C LEU A 127 22.73 10.30 3.54
N GLN A 128 23.58 10.53 2.55
CA GLN A 128 23.72 9.62 1.40
C GLN A 128 24.20 8.22 1.84
N ARG A 129 25.21 8.15 2.72
CA ARG A 129 25.73 6.89 3.24
C ARG A 129 24.68 6.08 3.99
N ILE A 130 23.94 6.71 4.91
CA ILE A 130 22.87 6.02 5.67
C ILE A 130 21.74 5.58 4.76
N THR A 131 21.30 6.46 3.85
CA THR A 131 20.22 6.14 2.90
C THR A 131 20.60 4.92 2.06
N ARG A 132 21.81 4.90 1.49
CA ARG A 132 22.34 3.76 0.71
C ARG A 132 22.47 2.49 1.55
N HIS A 133 22.95 2.60 2.78
CA HIS A 133 23.13 1.46 3.67
C HIS A 133 21.81 0.78 3.99
N LEU A 134 20.79 1.58 4.36
CA LEU A 134 19.47 1.07 4.69
C LEU A 134 18.73 0.49 3.48
N ILE A 135 18.78 1.15 2.32
CA ILE A 135 18.20 0.60 1.09
C ILE A 135 18.89 -0.70 0.69
N ARG A 136 20.21 -0.82 0.87
CA ARG A 136 20.93 -2.08 0.61
C ARG A 136 20.56 -3.17 1.61
N LYS A 137 20.43 -2.83 2.90
CA LYS A 137 20.04 -3.76 3.98
C LYS A 137 18.66 -4.38 3.72
N TYR A 138 17.72 -3.58 3.20
CA TYR A 138 16.33 -3.98 2.97
C TYR A 138 15.93 -4.08 1.50
N GLN A 139 16.88 -4.23 0.57
CA GLN A 139 16.65 -4.05 -0.86
C GLN A 139 15.44 -4.85 -1.38
N ASP A 140 15.44 -6.17 -1.17
CA ASP A 140 14.35 -7.02 -1.66
C ASP A 140 12.99 -6.62 -1.08
N ALA A 141 12.90 -6.44 0.24
CA ALA A 141 11.66 -6.05 0.90
C ALA A 141 11.19 -4.65 0.48
N PHE A 142 12.08 -3.66 0.42
CA PHE A 142 11.74 -2.28 0.06
C PHE A 142 11.13 -2.18 -1.34
N PHE A 143 11.65 -2.94 -2.31
CA PHE A 143 11.18 -2.89 -3.70
C PHE A 143 9.98 -3.81 -3.98
N THR A 144 9.63 -4.73 -3.08
CA THR A 144 8.53 -5.69 -3.29
C THR A 144 7.33 -5.46 -2.38
N PHE A 145 7.51 -4.85 -1.21
CA PHE A 145 6.43 -4.66 -0.23
C PHE A 145 5.40 -3.61 -0.68
N PRO A 146 4.14 -3.73 -0.22
CA PRO A 146 3.13 -2.69 -0.37
C PRO A 146 3.41 -1.51 0.59
N ALA A 147 2.88 -0.34 0.26
CA ALA A 147 2.96 0.82 1.18
C ALA A 147 1.88 0.77 2.27
N ALA A 148 0.83 -0.04 2.13
CA ALA A 148 -0.20 -0.16 3.16
C ALA A 148 -0.89 -1.51 3.10
N SER A 149 -1.42 -1.95 4.24
CA SER A 149 -2.29 -3.14 4.33
C SER A 149 -3.66 -2.91 3.67
N SER A 150 -4.09 -1.66 3.57
CA SER A 150 -5.32 -1.23 2.89
C SER A 150 -5.20 0.25 2.51
N HIS A 151 -5.96 0.70 1.50
CA HIS A 151 -6.09 2.11 1.05
C HIS A 151 -5.17 2.53 -0.13
N HIS A 152 -3.99 3.11 0.12
CA HIS A 152 -3.11 3.67 -0.92
C HIS A 152 -1.90 2.76 -1.13
N HIS A 153 -1.48 2.55 -2.38
CA HIS A 153 -0.33 1.72 -2.74
C HIS A 153 -0.28 0.31 -2.07
N ASN A 154 -1.44 -0.30 -1.82
CA ASN A 154 -1.59 -1.63 -1.22
C ASN A 154 -1.31 -2.79 -2.21
N PHE A 155 -0.39 -2.57 -3.13
CA PHE A 155 -0.02 -3.49 -4.20
C PHE A 155 1.47 -3.83 -4.14
N ALA A 156 1.89 -4.90 -4.82
CA ALA A 156 3.29 -5.27 -4.88
C ALA A 156 4.14 -4.12 -5.43
N SER A 157 5.28 -3.84 -4.79
CA SER A 157 6.14 -2.67 -5.07
C SER A 157 5.48 -1.33 -4.80
N GLY A 158 4.37 -1.31 -4.04
CA GLY A 158 3.67 -0.10 -3.68
C GLY A 158 4.51 0.85 -2.83
N LEU A 159 5.33 0.33 -1.91
CA LEU A 159 6.20 1.13 -1.04
C LEU A 159 7.23 1.93 -1.85
N SER A 160 7.99 1.25 -2.71
CA SER A 160 9.01 1.90 -3.53
C SER A 160 8.40 2.83 -4.59
N TYR A 161 7.24 2.47 -5.16
CA TYR A 161 6.54 3.36 -6.10
C TYR A 161 6.00 4.64 -5.44
N HIS A 162 5.49 4.53 -4.21
CA HIS A 162 5.11 5.68 -3.38
C HIS A 162 6.32 6.61 -3.12
N VAL A 163 7.45 6.04 -2.72
CA VAL A 163 8.69 6.81 -2.56
C VAL A 163 9.12 7.51 -3.86
N LEU A 164 9.07 6.82 -5.00
CA LEU A 164 9.45 7.39 -6.29
C LEU A 164 8.59 8.59 -6.69
N THR A 165 7.27 8.47 -6.58
CA THR A 165 6.31 9.54 -6.91
C THR A 165 6.49 10.74 -5.97
N MET A 166 6.71 10.50 -4.66
CA MET A 166 7.07 11.56 -3.71
C MET A 166 8.37 12.27 -4.10
N LEU A 167 9.41 11.54 -4.55
CA LEU A 167 10.66 12.14 -5.01
C LEU A 167 10.47 13.04 -6.24
N GLN A 168 9.61 12.65 -7.18
CA GLN A 168 9.27 13.47 -8.35
C GLN A 168 8.58 14.78 -7.95
N VAL A 169 7.65 14.72 -6.97
CA VAL A 169 7.02 15.92 -6.40
C VAL A 169 8.05 16.78 -5.67
N ALA A 170 8.88 16.16 -4.83
CA ALA A 170 9.92 16.83 -4.05
C ALA A 170 10.92 17.57 -4.94
N LYS A 171 11.34 16.97 -6.06
CA LYS A 171 12.21 17.61 -7.04
C LYS A 171 11.61 18.91 -7.54
N SER A 172 10.34 18.87 -7.96
CA SER A 172 9.63 20.04 -8.46
C SER A 172 9.51 21.13 -7.39
N ILE A 173 9.21 20.75 -6.14
CA ILE A 173 9.11 21.69 -5.02
C ILE A 173 10.48 22.30 -4.68
N CYS A 174 11.56 21.51 -4.66
CA CYS A 174 12.92 22.00 -4.42
C CYS A 174 13.41 22.94 -5.52
N ASP A 175 13.01 22.72 -6.78
CA ASP A 175 13.36 23.60 -7.90
C ASP A 175 12.64 24.96 -7.77
N ILE A 176 11.43 25.01 -7.18
CA ILE A 176 10.67 26.25 -6.93
C ILE A 176 11.12 26.95 -5.63
N TYR A 177 11.46 26.18 -4.59
CA TYR A 177 11.80 26.70 -3.26
C TYR A 177 13.24 26.30 -2.87
N PRO A 178 14.27 27.05 -3.33
CA PRO A 178 15.68 26.78 -3.01
C PRO A 178 16.04 26.82 -1.53
N LEU A 179 15.14 27.35 -0.68
CA LEU A 179 15.31 27.33 0.77
C LEU A 179 15.33 25.89 1.34
N LEU A 180 14.70 24.93 0.67
CA LEU A 180 14.62 23.53 1.12
C LEU A 180 15.96 22.80 0.95
N ASN A 181 16.37 22.07 1.98
CA ASN A 181 17.51 21.18 1.90
C ASN A 181 17.14 19.89 1.15
N ARG A 182 17.58 19.80 -0.12
CA ARG A 182 17.31 18.66 -1.01
C ARG A 182 17.83 17.34 -0.44
N SER A 183 19.04 17.33 0.14
CA SER A 183 19.64 16.12 0.71
C SER A 183 18.80 15.56 1.86
N LEU A 184 18.40 16.42 2.80
CA LEU A 184 17.56 16.01 3.94
C LEU A 184 16.18 15.53 3.47
N LEU A 185 15.54 16.28 2.56
CA LEU A 185 14.21 15.93 2.07
C LEU A 185 14.22 14.59 1.31
N TYR A 186 15.15 14.40 0.36
CA TYR A 186 15.24 13.14 -0.41
C TYR A 186 15.58 11.95 0.47
N SER A 187 16.57 12.07 1.37
CA SER A 187 16.87 11.01 2.34
C SER A 187 15.66 10.67 3.21
N SER A 188 14.90 11.68 3.64
CA SER A 188 13.72 11.45 4.46
C SER A 188 12.60 10.77 3.67
N ILE A 189 12.33 11.20 2.43
CA ILE A 189 11.34 10.55 1.56
C ILE A 189 11.71 9.09 1.32
N ILE A 190 12.98 8.78 1.06
CA ILE A 190 13.40 7.40 0.81
C ILE A 190 13.22 6.50 2.05
N LEU A 191 13.35 7.06 3.26
CA LEU A 191 13.42 6.29 4.50
C LEU A 191 12.18 6.39 5.40
N HIS A 192 11.26 7.33 5.17
CA HIS A 192 10.16 7.64 6.10
C HIS A 192 9.31 6.42 6.46
N ASP A 193 9.08 5.57 5.46
CA ASP A 193 8.24 4.38 5.54
C ASP A 193 9.04 3.07 5.54
N LEU A 194 10.38 3.13 5.65
CA LEU A 194 11.23 1.94 5.61
C LEU A 194 10.82 0.89 6.66
N GLY A 195 10.31 1.34 7.82
CA GLY A 195 9.82 0.45 8.87
C GLY A 195 8.70 -0.49 8.44
N LYS A 196 8.02 -0.23 7.31
CA LYS A 196 6.99 -1.11 6.75
C LYS A 196 7.53 -2.49 6.37
N VAL A 197 8.82 -2.61 6.07
CA VAL A 197 9.48 -3.91 5.81
C VAL A 197 9.51 -4.84 7.03
N ARG A 198 9.27 -4.30 8.24
CA ARG A 198 9.16 -5.06 9.50
C ARG A 198 7.76 -4.99 10.10
N GLU A 199 7.03 -3.91 9.85
CA GLU A 199 5.64 -3.75 10.28
C GLU A 199 4.70 -4.77 9.61
N LEU A 200 5.00 -5.12 8.36
CA LEU A 200 4.17 -5.97 7.50
C LEU A 200 4.78 -7.36 7.30
N SER A 201 3.92 -8.38 7.18
CA SER A 201 4.34 -9.79 7.12
C SER A 201 4.96 -10.21 5.79
N GLY A 202 4.77 -9.41 4.73
CA GLY A 202 5.23 -9.74 3.39
C GLY A 202 4.57 -8.91 2.29
N PRO A 203 4.92 -9.20 1.01
CA PRO A 203 4.47 -8.43 -0.15
C PRO A 203 3.04 -8.74 -0.62
N VAL A 204 2.46 -9.88 -0.21
CA VAL A 204 1.15 -10.37 -0.65
C VAL A 204 0.26 -10.57 0.57
N ALA A 205 -1.04 -10.24 0.46
CA ALA A 205 -2.07 -10.48 1.48
C ALA A 205 -1.60 -10.12 2.91
N THR A 206 -0.93 -8.98 2.99
CA THR A 206 -0.07 -8.64 4.11
C THR A 206 -0.86 -8.40 5.40
N THR A 207 -0.29 -8.83 6.52
CA THR A 207 -0.84 -8.60 7.86
C THR A 207 0.19 -7.87 8.73
N TYR A 208 -0.28 -7.20 9.78
CA TYR A 208 0.62 -6.55 10.73
C TYR A 208 1.34 -7.60 11.59
N THR A 209 2.65 -7.47 11.70
CA THR A 209 3.48 -8.27 12.61
C THR A 209 3.21 -7.86 14.06
N VAL A 210 3.68 -8.67 15.03
CA VAL A 210 3.60 -8.29 16.46
C VAL A 210 4.36 -7.00 16.72
N GLU A 211 5.56 -6.88 16.15
CA GLU A 211 6.38 -5.68 16.22
C GLU A 211 5.67 -4.48 15.58
N GLY A 212 5.10 -4.67 14.39
CA GLY A 212 4.33 -3.64 13.69
C GLY A 212 3.15 -3.11 14.50
N ASN A 213 2.36 -4.01 15.11
CA ASN A 213 1.22 -3.61 15.94
C ASN A 213 1.63 -2.88 17.23
N LEU A 214 2.78 -3.21 17.81
CA LEU A 214 3.23 -2.62 19.08
C LEU A 214 4.00 -1.31 18.89
N LEU A 215 4.82 -1.20 17.83
CA LEU A 215 5.75 -0.09 17.64
C LEU A 215 5.35 0.85 16.49
N GLY A 216 4.79 0.30 15.42
CA GLY A 216 4.51 1.01 14.17
C GLY A 216 5.77 1.34 13.34
N HIS A 217 5.60 1.45 12.03
CA HIS A 217 6.70 1.68 11.08
C HIS A 217 7.50 2.97 11.38
N ILE A 218 6.86 4.03 11.90
CA ILE A 218 7.54 5.31 12.21
C ILE A 218 8.65 5.10 13.23
N SER A 219 8.32 4.41 14.33
CA SER A 219 9.26 4.14 15.43
C SER A 219 10.38 3.21 14.94
N ILE A 220 10.01 2.16 14.20
CA ILE A 220 10.93 1.19 13.61
C ILE A 220 11.91 1.89 12.66
N ALA A 221 11.43 2.72 11.73
CA ALA A 221 12.27 3.43 10.78
C ALA A 221 13.27 4.39 11.47
N SER A 222 12.83 5.11 12.52
CA SER A 222 13.72 5.96 13.32
C SER A 222 14.78 5.16 14.08
N GLU A 223 14.44 3.95 14.55
CA GLU A 223 15.39 3.03 15.18
C GLU A 223 16.43 2.52 14.16
N GLU A 224 16.01 2.09 12.97
CA GLU A 224 16.90 1.65 11.89
C GLU A 224 17.91 2.73 11.49
N VAL A 225 17.49 4.00 11.42
CA VAL A 225 18.41 5.14 11.19
C VAL A 225 19.42 5.27 12.33
N SER A 226 18.99 5.04 13.59
CA SER A 226 19.88 5.12 14.75
C SER A 226 20.91 3.98 14.77
N GLU A 227 20.50 2.77 14.40
CA GLU A 227 21.40 1.61 14.27
C GLU A 227 22.39 1.81 13.12
N ALA A 228 21.92 2.22 11.94
CA ALA A 228 22.77 2.49 10.78
C ALA A 228 23.83 3.57 11.08
N ALA A 229 23.45 4.64 11.79
CA ALA A 229 24.40 5.67 12.19
C ALA A 229 25.52 5.11 13.09
N LYS A 230 25.18 4.25 14.05
CA LYS A 230 26.17 3.58 14.92
C LYS A 230 27.07 2.63 14.13
N GLU A 231 26.51 1.78 13.28
CA GLU A 231 27.25 0.82 12.45
C GLU A 231 28.25 1.51 11.52
N LEU A 232 27.88 2.66 10.96
CA LEU A 232 28.71 3.43 10.03
C LEU A 232 29.64 4.43 10.72
N ASN A 233 29.60 4.50 12.06
CA ASN A 233 30.30 5.48 12.88
C ASN A 233 30.07 6.92 12.40
N ILE A 234 28.80 7.26 12.18
CA ILE A 234 28.34 8.57 11.74
C ILE A 234 27.72 9.31 12.93
N GLU A 235 28.26 10.49 13.21
CA GLU A 235 27.71 11.44 14.15
C GLU A 235 27.43 12.75 13.42
N GLY A 236 26.38 13.46 13.81
CA GLY A 236 26.01 14.72 13.17
C GLY A 236 24.58 15.15 13.46
N GLU A 237 24.33 16.44 13.38
CA GLU A 237 22.99 17.03 13.54
C GLU A 237 22.03 16.50 12.46
N GLU A 238 22.53 16.23 11.26
CA GLU A 238 21.74 15.70 10.14
C GLU A 238 21.05 14.37 10.47
N ILE A 239 21.62 13.56 11.36
CA ILE A 239 21.02 12.28 11.77
C ILE A 239 19.84 12.53 12.71
N MET A 240 19.98 13.49 13.62
CA MET A 240 18.89 13.94 14.47
C MET A 240 17.76 14.55 13.64
N LEU A 241 18.10 15.37 12.63
CA LEU A 241 17.11 15.97 11.73
C LEU A 241 16.42 14.91 10.86
N LEU A 242 17.14 13.93 10.31
CA LEU A 242 16.56 12.82 9.55
C LEU A 242 15.57 12.02 10.42
N LYS A 243 15.92 11.73 11.67
CA LYS A 243 15.00 11.07 12.61
C LYS A 243 13.77 11.94 12.89
N HIS A 244 13.94 13.25 13.08
CA HIS A 244 12.82 14.18 13.26
C HIS A 244 11.88 14.17 12.05
N MET A 245 12.44 14.18 10.83
CA MET A 245 11.67 14.09 9.59
C MET A 245 10.80 12.83 9.57
N ILE A 246 11.38 11.66 9.88
CA ILE A 246 10.65 10.38 9.97
C ILE A 246 9.57 10.43 11.06
N LEU A 247 9.91 10.88 12.27
CA LEU A 247 8.97 10.94 13.40
C LEU A 247 7.81 11.93 13.17
N ALA A 248 7.98 12.91 12.29
CA ALA A 248 7.00 13.95 12.05
C ALA A 248 6.25 13.81 10.71
N HIS A 249 6.52 12.80 9.89
CA HIS A 249 6.10 12.81 8.48
C HIS A 249 4.58 12.71 8.26
N HIS A 250 3.80 12.06 9.13
CA HIS A 250 2.34 12.16 9.07
C HIS A 250 1.79 13.52 9.51
N GLY A 251 2.64 14.49 9.91
CA GLY A 251 2.32 15.90 10.12
C GLY A 251 1.46 16.24 11.34
N LYS A 252 0.68 15.27 11.85
CA LYS A 252 -0.25 15.46 12.95
C LYS A 252 -0.26 14.27 13.89
N MET A 253 -0.44 14.56 15.18
CA MET A 253 -0.59 13.52 16.21
C MET A 253 -1.81 12.61 15.95
N GLU A 254 -2.91 13.19 15.44
CA GLU A 254 -4.13 12.43 15.08
C GLU A 254 -3.90 11.43 13.93
N PHE A 255 -2.86 11.63 13.13
CA PHE A 255 -2.46 10.71 12.07
C PHE A 255 -1.37 9.72 12.53
N GLY A 256 -1.03 9.72 13.83
CA GLY A 256 -0.08 8.77 14.42
C GLY A 256 1.36 9.26 14.48
N SER A 257 1.67 10.48 14.04
CA SER A 257 3.02 11.04 14.22
C SER A 257 3.36 11.21 15.71
N PRO A 258 4.51 10.69 16.20
CA PRO A 258 5.01 10.97 17.54
C PRO A 258 5.28 12.46 17.81
N LYS A 259 5.60 13.25 16.78
CA LYS A 259 5.87 14.70 16.86
C LYS A 259 5.27 15.46 15.69
N LEU A 260 5.02 16.75 15.89
CA LEU A 260 4.66 17.65 14.79
C LEU A 260 5.91 18.07 14.02
N PRO A 261 5.78 18.47 12.75
CA PRO A 261 6.89 19.06 12.03
C PRO A 261 7.40 20.33 12.73
N HIS A 262 8.71 20.44 12.90
CA HIS A 262 9.39 21.58 13.51
C HIS A 262 10.46 22.19 12.60
N ILE A 263 10.58 21.68 11.37
CA ILE A 263 11.45 22.21 10.32
C ILE A 263 10.69 22.23 9.00
N LYS A 264 11.03 23.18 8.14
CA LYS A 264 10.37 23.38 6.83
C LYS A 264 10.36 22.11 5.98
N GLU A 265 11.43 21.32 5.98
CA GLU A 265 11.49 20.07 5.24
C GLU A 265 10.46 19.06 5.75
N ALA A 266 10.21 18.98 7.05
CA ALA A 266 9.25 18.05 7.64
C ALA A 266 7.81 18.45 7.31
N GLU A 267 7.53 19.76 7.30
CA GLU A 267 6.23 20.30 6.89
C GLU A 267 5.94 19.96 5.41
N ILE A 268 6.95 20.12 4.56
CA ILE A 268 6.86 19.81 3.14
C ILE A 268 6.76 18.29 2.90
N LEU A 269 7.51 17.46 3.64
CA LEU A 269 7.41 16.01 3.57
C LEU A 269 5.98 15.54 3.83
N PHE A 270 5.34 16.06 4.88
CA PHE A 270 3.94 15.76 5.19
C PHE A 270 2.98 16.12 4.05
N PHE A 271 3.17 17.28 3.41
CA PHE A 271 2.35 17.66 2.27
C PHE A 271 2.61 16.80 1.04
N ILE A 272 3.86 16.44 0.76
CA ILE A 272 4.23 15.56 -0.36
C ILE A 272 3.58 14.20 -0.20
N ASP A 273 3.70 13.59 0.99
CA ASP A 273 3.08 12.31 1.32
C ASP A 273 1.54 12.37 1.13
N ASN A 274 0.91 13.44 1.64
CA ASN A 274 -0.52 13.65 1.44
C ASN A 274 -0.93 13.84 -0.03
N ILE A 275 -0.11 14.53 -0.84
CA ILE A 275 -0.39 14.70 -2.26
C ILE A 275 -0.41 13.34 -2.93
N ASP A 276 0.63 12.54 -2.73
CA ASP A 276 0.74 11.23 -3.37
C ASP A 276 -0.39 10.29 -2.94
N ALA A 277 -0.60 10.14 -1.62
CA ALA A 277 -1.66 9.29 -1.08
C ALA A 277 -3.04 9.67 -1.63
N LYS A 278 -3.37 10.96 -1.68
CA LYS A 278 -4.67 11.44 -2.20
C LYS A 278 -4.80 11.20 -3.71
N MET A 279 -3.75 11.46 -4.49
CA MET A 279 -3.78 11.23 -5.93
C MET A 279 -3.94 9.75 -6.27
N ASN A 280 -3.27 8.84 -5.53
CA ASN A 280 -3.50 7.40 -5.67
C ASN A 280 -4.94 6.99 -5.35
N MET A 281 -5.54 7.58 -4.30
CA MET A 281 -6.94 7.32 -3.96
C MET A 281 -7.91 7.84 -5.03
N PHE A 282 -7.63 8.99 -5.64
CA PHE A 282 -8.40 9.50 -6.77
C PHE A 282 -8.31 8.59 -7.99
N GLU A 283 -7.11 8.19 -8.38
CA GLU A 283 -6.89 7.30 -9.52
C GLU A 283 -7.67 5.99 -9.36
N LYS A 284 -7.53 5.33 -8.19
CA LYS A 284 -8.28 4.11 -7.86
C LYS A 284 -9.79 4.31 -7.90
N ALA A 285 -10.29 5.41 -7.35
CA ALA A 285 -11.73 5.67 -7.32
C ALA A 285 -12.28 5.99 -8.72
N TYR A 286 -11.53 6.75 -9.51
CA TYR A 286 -11.94 7.11 -10.87
C TYR A 286 -11.88 5.92 -11.82
N ASN A 287 -10.93 4.99 -11.69
CA ASN A 287 -10.91 3.77 -12.51
C ASN A 287 -12.19 2.94 -12.36
N LYS A 288 -12.80 2.95 -11.17
CA LYS A 288 -14.04 2.24 -10.85
C LYS A 288 -15.32 3.04 -11.13
N THR A 289 -15.19 4.31 -11.48
CA THR A 289 -16.33 5.21 -11.67
C THR A 289 -16.56 5.46 -13.15
N GLU A 290 -17.80 5.32 -13.60
CA GLU A 290 -18.17 5.68 -14.97
C GLU A 290 -18.08 7.19 -15.16
N LYS A 291 -17.75 7.61 -16.39
CA LYS A 291 -17.75 9.02 -16.75
C LYS A 291 -19.16 9.61 -16.56
N GLY A 292 -19.25 10.80 -15.99
CA GLY A 292 -20.50 11.47 -15.65
C GLY A 292 -21.13 11.03 -14.33
N GLN A 293 -20.46 10.17 -13.54
CA GLN A 293 -20.96 9.68 -12.25
C GLN A 293 -20.06 10.14 -11.09
N PHE A 294 -20.59 10.04 -9.87
CA PHE A 294 -19.84 10.23 -8.64
C PHE A 294 -19.20 8.92 -8.18
N THR A 295 -18.01 9.01 -7.58
CA THR A 295 -17.39 7.89 -6.87
C THR A 295 -18.25 7.45 -5.69
N GLU A 296 -17.99 6.25 -5.17
CA GLU A 296 -18.38 5.92 -3.80
C GLU A 296 -17.70 6.86 -2.78
N ARG A 297 -18.16 6.84 -1.53
CA ARG A 297 -17.53 7.62 -0.45
C ARG A 297 -16.13 7.08 -0.17
N ILE A 298 -15.13 7.96 -0.19
CA ILE A 298 -13.73 7.60 -0.01
C ILE A 298 -13.30 7.97 1.41
N PHE A 299 -13.07 6.98 2.27
CA PHE A 299 -12.79 7.18 3.69
C PHE A 299 -11.59 8.11 3.96
N GLY A 300 -10.44 7.87 3.32
CA GLY A 300 -9.25 8.72 3.47
C GLY A 300 -9.34 10.10 2.79
N LEU A 301 -10.48 10.43 2.17
CA LEU A 301 -10.80 11.76 1.66
C LEU A 301 -12.02 12.34 2.38
N ASP A 302 -12.07 12.15 3.70
CA ASP A 302 -13.12 12.65 4.60
C ASP A 302 -14.50 12.05 4.30
N GLY A 303 -14.54 10.85 3.73
CA GLY A 303 -15.80 10.18 3.34
C GLY A 303 -16.55 10.90 2.20
N ARG A 304 -15.89 11.78 1.45
CA ARG A 304 -16.50 12.53 0.35
C ARG A 304 -16.67 11.66 -0.90
N GLN A 305 -17.56 12.12 -1.77
CA GLN A 305 -17.73 11.60 -3.14
C GLN A 305 -17.19 12.64 -4.12
N PHE A 306 -16.65 12.18 -5.25
CA PHE A 306 -16.03 13.03 -6.25
C PHE A 306 -16.60 12.72 -7.63
N TYR A 307 -16.80 13.76 -8.43
CA TYR A 307 -17.38 13.64 -9.76
C TYR A 307 -16.30 13.27 -10.79
N LYS A 308 -16.55 12.24 -11.61
CA LYS A 308 -15.70 11.91 -12.76
C LYS A 308 -16.27 12.55 -14.03
N PRO A 309 -15.62 13.58 -14.60
CA PRO A 309 -16.17 14.32 -15.73
C PRO A 309 -16.35 13.47 -17.00
N THR A 310 -17.32 13.84 -17.83
CA THR A 310 -17.56 13.20 -19.13
C THR A 310 -16.48 13.57 -20.15
N ALA A 311 -16.07 14.83 -20.14
CA ALA A 311 -14.97 15.39 -20.90
C ALA A 311 -14.38 16.59 -20.14
N LEU A 312 -13.07 16.60 -20.00
CA LEU A 312 -12.23 17.73 -19.62
C LEU A 312 -10.97 17.51 -20.44
N ASP A 313 -10.94 18.17 -21.59
CA ASP A 313 -9.94 18.08 -22.66
C ASP A 313 -9.94 16.77 -23.49
#